data_AF-A0A1H7J838-F1
#
_entry.id   AF-A0A1H7J838-F1
#
_cell.length_a   1.000
_cell.length_b   1.000
_cell.length_c   1.000
_cell.angle_alpha   90.00
_cell.angle_beta   90.00
_cell.angle_gamma   90.00
#
_symmetry.space_group_name_H-M   'P 1'
#
loop_
_entity.id
_entity.type
_entity.pdbx_description
1 polymer ?
#
loop_
_entity_poly.entity_id
_entity_poly.type
_entity_poly.pdbx_seq_one_letter_code
_entity_poly.pdbx_strand_id
1 'polypeptide(L)'
;SLLQRVARVEVQLYGSLSATGIGHGTDRAVIMGLMGERPNHIDPDIIGPSIDTLREAEALHLDGHHRVPFLWARDMQLFEESLPHHPNAMRLIAYTDDGELYRNTYYSVGGGFVVNEAQAAGSELDSDTTSLPYDFQTAADLLRMCRESGLRISELMLENEKVRRSEADIRAGLTEVMGGSVAQVENAAEIGLDGWSFWA
;
A
#
# COMPACT_ATOMS: atom_id res chain seq x y z
N SER A 1 -26.97 7.82 -5.56
CA SER A 1 -25.67 7.30 -6.04
C SER A 1 -25.63 5.78 -5.88
N LEU A 2 -24.66 5.07 -6.45
CA LEU A 2 -24.49 3.62 -6.22
C LEU A 2 -24.30 3.32 -4.73
N LEU A 3 -23.56 4.18 -4.03
CA LEU A 3 -23.32 4.11 -2.58
C LEU A 3 -24.62 4.09 -1.75
N GLN A 4 -25.58 4.95 -2.08
CA GLN A 4 -26.86 5.02 -1.36
C GLN A 4 -27.73 3.76 -1.50
N ARG A 5 -27.44 2.89 -2.48
CA ARG A 5 -28.14 1.61 -2.65
C ARG A 5 -27.52 0.49 -1.82
N VAL A 6 -26.35 0.70 -1.24
CA VAL A 6 -25.67 -0.30 -0.43
C VAL A 6 -26.41 -0.44 0.90
N ALA A 7 -26.92 -1.64 1.15
CA ALA A 7 -27.57 -2.04 2.39
C ALA A 7 -26.63 -2.83 3.31
N ARG A 8 -25.58 -3.46 2.77
CA ARG A 8 -24.58 -4.22 3.53
C ARG A 8 -23.26 -4.30 2.78
N VAL A 9 -22.16 -4.33 3.52
CA VAL A 9 -20.81 -4.59 3.00
C VAL A 9 -20.23 -5.82 3.71
N GLU A 10 -19.52 -6.65 2.95
CA GLU A 10 -18.75 -7.78 3.44
C GLU A 10 -17.31 -7.68 2.93
N VAL A 11 -16.37 -7.92 3.83
CA VAL A 11 -14.93 -7.93 3.61
C VAL A 11 -14.43 -9.35 3.87
N GLN A 12 -13.72 -9.91 2.89
CA GLN A 12 -13.10 -11.22 3.01
C GLN A 12 -11.58 -11.06 2.81
N LEU A 13 -10.78 -11.45 3.81
CA LEU A 13 -9.31 -11.43 3.72
C LEU A 13 -8.79 -12.85 3.54
N TYR A 14 -7.81 -13.01 2.65
CA TYR A 14 -7.27 -14.30 2.22
C TYR A 14 -5.76 -14.43 2.47
N GLY A 15 -5.29 -15.67 2.60
CA GLY A 15 -3.89 -16.06 2.73
C GLY A 15 -3.12 -15.28 3.80
N SER A 16 -1.96 -14.71 3.47
CA SER A 16 -1.15 -14.03 4.49
C SER A 16 -1.77 -12.75 5.07
N LEU A 17 -2.78 -12.15 4.40
CA LEU A 17 -3.59 -11.07 4.99
C LEU A 17 -4.54 -11.57 6.07
N SER A 18 -5.02 -12.81 5.98
CA SER A 18 -5.89 -13.39 7.01
C SER A 18 -5.09 -13.85 8.22
N ALA A 19 -3.90 -14.41 8.01
CA ALA A 19 -2.99 -14.85 9.07
C ALA A 19 -2.50 -13.69 9.95
N THR A 20 -2.43 -12.48 9.39
CA THR A 20 -2.15 -11.23 10.12
C THR A 20 -3.43 -10.47 10.51
N GLY A 21 -4.61 -10.99 10.15
CA GLY A 21 -5.86 -10.23 10.09
C GLY A 21 -6.50 -9.87 11.43
N ILE A 22 -6.36 -10.69 12.50
CA ILE A 22 -6.92 -10.34 13.82
C ILE A 22 -5.86 -9.64 14.66
N GLY A 23 -6.05 -8.34 14.88
CA GLY A 23 -5.27 -7.56 15.84
C GLY A 23 -3.90 -7.08 15.35
N HIS A 24 -3.46 -7.42 14.12
CA HIS A 24 -2.22 -6.87 13.54
C HIS A 24 -2.48 -5.69 12.58
N GLY A 25 -3.72 -5.17 12.54
CA GLY A 25 -4.03 -3.86 11.96
C GLY A 25 -4.62 -3.89 10.55
N THR A 26 -4.52 -4.99 9.80
CA THR A 26 -5.09 -5.10 8.44
C THR A 26 -6.61 -4.92 8.44
N ASP A 27 -7.30 -5.58 9.36
CA ASP A 27 -8.75 -5.45 9.55
C ASP A 27 -9.18 -4.00 9.82
N ARG A 28 -8.48 -3.33 10.74
CA ARG A 28 -8.71 -1.92 11.08
C ARG A 28 -8.41 -1.01 9.89
N ALA A 29 -7.30 -1.22 9.18
CA ALA A 29 -6.92 -0.42 8.02
C ALA A 29 -7.97 -0.49 6.89
N VAL A 30 -8.53 -1.68 6.64
CA VAL A 30 -9.62 -1.84 5.66
C VAL A 30 -10.86 -1.07 6.09
N ILE A 31 -11.26 -1.18 7.35
CA ILE A 31 -12.42 -0.44 7.87
C ILE A 31 -12.22 1.07 7.77
N MET A 32 -11.06 1.59 8.18
CA MET A 32 -10.77 3.03 8.06
C MET A 32 -10.81 3.49 6.60
N GLY A 33 -10.25 2.69 5.67
CA GLY A 33 -10.34 2.98 4.24
C GLY A 33 -11.78 3.00 3.70
N LEU A 34 -12.64 2.07 4.15
CA LEU A 34 -14.07 2.08 3.81
C LEU A 34 -14.82 3.28 4.40
N MET A 35 -14.33 3.83 5.52
CA MET A 35 -14.85 5.07 6.11
C MET A 35 -14.32 6.34 5.41
N GLY A 36 -13.42 6.20 4.44
CA GLY A 36 -12.89 7.31 3.62
C GLY A 36 -11.50 7.79 4.02
N GLU A 37 -10.90 7.21 5.05
CA GLU A 37 -9.55 7.59 5.50
C GLU A 37 -8.46 7.14 4.53
N ARG A 38 -7.34 7.87 4.51
CA ARG A 38 -6.20 7.58 3.63
C ARG A 38 -4.94 7.27 4.45
N PRO A 39 -4.15 6.25 4.09
CA PRO A 39 -2.97 5.84 4.87
C PRO A 39 -1.95 6.96 5.13
N ASN A 40 -1.83 7.92 4.21
CA ASN A 40 -0.90 9.04 4.30
C ASN A 40 -1.44 10.28 5.03
N HIS A 41 -2.71 10.29 5.45
CA HIS A 41 -3.36 11.44 6.10
C HIS A 41 -4.11 11.09 7.38
N ILE A 42 -4.29 9.81 7.68
CA ILE A 42 -5.02 9.37 8.86
C ILE A 42 -4.24 9.67 10.14
N ASP A 43 -4.93 10.22 11.13
CA ASP A 43 -4.42 10.32 12.50
C ASP A 43 -4.48 8.92 13.17
N PRO A 44 -3.35 8.32 13.58
CA PRO A 44 -3.37 7.00 14.22
C PRO A 44 -4.25 6.92 15.48
N ASP A 45 -4.44 8.05 16.18
CA ASP A 45 -5.19 8.10 17.44
C ASP A 45 -6.70 7.92 17.22
N ILE A 46 -7.21 8.16 15.99
CA ILE A 46 -8.64 7.98 15.68
C ILE A 46 -9.01 6.53 15.36
N ILE A 47 -8.03 5.66 15.07
CA ILE A 47 -8.29 4.29 14.60
C ILE A 47 -9.01 3.47 15.68
N GLY A 48 -8.47 3.43 16.90
CA GLY A 48 -9.05 2.67 18.01
C GLY A 48 -10.49 3.08 18.33
N PRO A 49 -10.74 4.36 18.65
CA PRO A 49 -12.09 4.86 18.96
C PRO A 49 -13.11 4.64 17.84
N SER A 50 -12.69 4.76 16.57
CA SER A 50 -13.58 4.54 15.42
C SER A 50 -14.02 3.09 15.30
N ILE A 51 -13.10 2.15 15.52
CA ILE A 51 -13.39 0.70 15.50
C ILE A 51 -14.32 0.32 16.66
N ASP A 52 -14.09 0.85 17.85
CA ASP A 52 -14.94 0.59 19.01
C ASP A 52 -16.36 1.14 18.78
N THR A 53 -16.47 2.37 18.28
CA THR A 53 -17.76 2.98 17.91
C THR A 53 -18.52 2.13 16.89
N LEU A 54 -17.83 1.64 15.85
CA LEU A 54 -18.44 0.75 14.85
C LEU A 54 -18.94 -0.56 15.46
N ARG A 55 -18.16 -1.17 16.36
CA ARG A 55 -18.51 -2.44 17.01
C ARG A 55 -19.69 -2.29 17.96
N GLU A 56 -19.73 -1.21 18.74
CA GLU A 56 -20.84 -0.91 19.64
C GLU A 56 -22.13 -0.58 18.89
N ALA A 57 -22.02 0.19 17.80
CA ALA A 57 -23.17 0.61 17.01
C ALA A 57 -23.61 -0.43 15.97
N GLU A 58 -22.83 -1.51 15.79
CA GLU A 58 -22.99 -2.53 14.75
C GLU A 58 -23.20 -1.93 13.35
N ALA A 59 -22.47 -0.86 13.05
CA ALA A 59 -22.66 -0.07 11.85
C ALA A 59 -21.40 0.62 11.34
N LEU A 60 -21.24 0.55 10.02
CA LEU A 60 -20.15 1.18 9.27
C LEU A 60 -20.67 2.46 8.58
N HIS A 61 -19.92 3.55 8.72
CA HIS A 61 -20.18 4.80 8.00
C HIS A 61 -19.34 4.82 6.73
N LEU A 62 -19.88 4.27 5.64
CA LEU A 62 -19.19 4.23 4.36
C LEU A 62 -18.94 5.65 3.84
N ASP A 63 -17.70 5.91 3.44
CA ASP A 63 -17.23 7.22 2.96
C ASP A 63 -17.58 8.36 3.95
N GLY A 64 -17.68 8.04 5.25
CA GLY A 64 -18.06 8.99 6.31
C GLY A 64 -19.51 9.48 6.25
N HIS A 65 -20.32 9.01 5.30
CA HIS A 65 -21.63 9.61 4.99
C HIS A 65 -22.80 8.62 4.99
N HIS A 66 -22.57 7.37 4.57
CA HIS A 66 -23.65 6.39 4.39
C HIS A 66 -23.56 5.26 5.41
N ARG A 67 -24.47 5.26 6.39
CA ARG A 67 -24.50 4.28 7.46
C ARG A 67 -25.14 2.97 6.99
N VAL A 68 -24.41 1.86 7.11
CA VAL A 68 -24.90 0.50 6.82
C VAL A 68 -24.68 -0.42 8.03
N PRO A 69 -25.56 -1.40 8.28
CA PRO A 69 -25.31 -2.45 9.26
C PRO A 69 -23.99 -3.19 8.95
N PHE A 70 -23.14 -3.33 9.97
CA PHE A 70 -21.89 -4.05 9.87
C PHE A 70 -21.65 -4.83 11.17
N LEU A 71 -21.80 -6.14 11.09
CA LEU A 71 -21.57 -7.06 12.20
C LEU A 71 -20.20 -7.69 12.00
N TRP A 72 -19.23 -7.36 12.86
CA TRP A 72 -17.84 -7.79 12.68
C TRP A 72 -17.70 -9.30 12.41
N ALA A 73 -18.37 -10.12 13.22
CA ALA A 73 -18.31 -11.59 13.11
C ALA A 73 -18.92 -12.13 11.79
N ARG A 74 -19.84 -11.38 11.17
CA ARG A 74 -20.52 -11.75 9.91
C ARG A 74 -19.84 -11.15 8.69
N ASP A 75 -19.40 -9.91 8.80
CA ASP A 75 -19.02 -9.08 7.64
C ASP A 75 -17.51 -8.89 7.50
N MET A 76 -16.71 -9.31 8.48
CA MET A 76 -15.24 -9.39 8.38
C MET A 76 -14.80 -10.85 8.45
N GLN A 77 -14.66 -11.49 7.28
CA GLN A 77 -14.31 -12.90 7.14
C GLN A 77 -12.83 -13.09 6.86
N LEU A 78 -12.23 -14.11 7.46
CA LEU A 78 -10.83 -14.45 7.36
C LEU A 78 -10.70 -15.88 6.83
N PHE A 79 -9.98 -16.03 5.73
CA PHE A 79 -9.77 -17.31 5.08
C PHE A 79 -8.27 -17.60 4.96
N GLU A 80 -7.82 -18.73 5.48
CA GLU A 80 -6.40 -19.14 5.41
C GLU A 80 -5.98 -19.51 3.98
N GLU A 81 -6.94 -19.82 3.11
CA GLU A 81 -6.68 -20.16 1.72
C GLU A 81 -6.14 -18.96 0.94
N SER A 82 -5.19 -19.23 0.04
CA SER A 82 -4.69 -18.24 -0.92
C SER A 82 -5.53 -18.29 -2.19
N LEU A 83 -5.79 -17.13 -2.78
CA LEU A 83 -6.43 -17.04 -4.09
C LEU A 83 -5.41 -17.23 -5.21
N PRO A 84 -5.83 -17.63 -6.44
CA PRO A 84 -4.93 -18.07 -7.50
C PRO A 84 -3.87 -17.06 -7.94
N HIS A 85 -4.14 -15.76 -7.86
CA HIS A 85 -3.25 -14.73 -8.39
C HIS A 85 -2.20 -14.24 -7.39
N HIS A 86 -2.51 -14.18 -6.09
CA HIS A 86 -1.57 -13.72 -5.07
C HIS A 86 -2.02 -14.17 -3.66
N PRO A 87 -1.09 -14.54 -2.75
CA PRO A 87 -1.43 -14.98 -1.39
C PRO A 87 -2.02 -13.88 -0.50
N ASN A 88 -1.76 -12.61 -0.80
CA ASN A 88 -2.42 -11.47 -0.14
C ASN A 88 -3.58 -10.98 -1.00
N ALA A 89 -4.80 -11.38 -0.65
CA ALA A 89 -5.99 -10.92 -1.34
C ALA A 89 -7.08 -10.44 -0.36
N MET A 90 -7.87 -9.47 -0.82
CA MET A 90 -9.06 -8.97 -0.17
C MET A 90 -10.20 -8.98 -1.19
N ARG A 91 -11.35 -9.56 -0.83
CA ARG A 91 -12.57 -9.39 -1.61
C ARG A 91 -13.53 -8.46 -0.88
N LEU A 92 -14.03 -7.47 -1.61
CA LEU A 92 -15.10 -6.57 -1.17
C LEU A 92 -16.38 -6.94 -1.88
N ILE A 93 -17.45 -7.10 -1.10
CA ILE A 93 -18.78 -7.40 -1.61
C ILE A 93 -19.74 -6.37 -1.03
N ALA A 94 -20.54 -5.73 -1.88
CA ALA A 94 -21.61 -4.85 -1.46
C ALA A 94 -22.95 -5.42 -1.89
N TYR A 95 -23.94 -5.35 -1.02
CA TYR A 95 -25.29 -5.83 -1.24
C TYR A 95 -26.30 -4.69 -1.20
N THR A 96 -27.35 -4.83 -2.00
CA THR A 96 -28.64 -4.15 -1.81
C THR A 96 -29.60 -5.06 -1.07
N ASP A 97 -30.82 -4.59 -0.79
CA ASP A 97 -31.90 -5.44 -0.27
C ASP A 97 -32.29 -6.56 -1.24
N ASP A 98 -32.05 -6.37 -2.54
CA ASP A 98 -32.41 -7.32 -3.61
C ASP A 98 -31.28 -8.33 -3.92
N GLY A 99 -30.12 -8.21 -3.29
CA GLY A 99 -28.96 -9.08 -3.52
C GLY A 99 -27.65 -8.33 -3.80
N GLU A 100 -26.67 -9.05 -4.35
CA GLU A 100 -25.32 -8.53 -4.59
C GLU A 100 -25.32 -7.39 -5.63
N LEU A 101 -24.79 -6.23 -5.22
CA LEU A 101 -24.61 -5.06 -6.07
C LEU A 101 -23.22 -5.04 -6.71
N TYR A 102 -22.23 -5.51 -5.97
CA TYR A 102 -20.83 -5.39 -6.34
C TYR A 102 -20.01 -6.49 -5.69
N ARG A 103 -19.03 -7.00 -6.45
CA ARG A 103 -17.99 -7.90 -5.96
C ARG A 103 -16.72 -7.62 -6.72
N ASN A 104 -15.61 -7.46 -6.01
CA ASN A 104 -14.30 -7.38 -6.62
C ASN A 104 -13.22 -7.90 -5.68
N THR A 105 -12.20 -8.52 -6.27
CA THR A 105 -11.04 -9.05 -5.55
C THR A 105 -9.84 -8.14 -5.82
N TYR A 106 -9.13 -7.79 -4.76
CA TYR A 106 -7.93 -6.95 -4.77
C TYR A 106 -6.75 -7.75 -4.23
N TYR A 107 -5.60 -7.58 -4.84
CA TYR A 107 -4.36 -8.27 -4.48
C TYR A 107 -3.32 -7.25 -4.06
N SER A 108 -2.71 -7.44 -2.89
CA SER A 108 -1.58 -6.63 -2.43
C SER A 108 -0.28 -7.30 -2.85
N VAL A 109 0.36 -6.76 -3.89
CA VAL A 109 1.53 -7.38 -4.55
C VAL A 109 2.87 -6.95 -3.95
N GLY A 110 2.85 -6.17 -2.87
CA GLY A 110 4.05 -5.67 -2.18
C GLY A 110 4.35 -4.20 -2.49
N GLY A 111 5.13 -3.53 -1.63
CA GLY A 111 5.54 -2.12 -1.81
C GLY A 111 4.42 -1.08 -1.71
N GLY A 112 3.24 -1.45 -1.21
CA GLY A 112 2.06 -0.56 -1.15
C GLY A 112 1.17 -0.58 -2.39
N PHE A 113 1.47 -1.42 -3.38
CA PHE A 113 0.69 -1.54 -4.61
C PHE A 113 -0.46 -2.54 -4.48
N VAL A 114 -1.63 -2.17 -5.02
CA VAL A 114 -2.84 -3.00 -5.06
C VAL A 114 -3.34 -3.10 -6.49
N VAL A 115 -3.59 -4.32 -6.95
CA VAL A 115 -4.20 -4.59 -8.27
C VAL A 115 -5.54 -5.29 -8.09
N ASN A 116 -6.51 -5.02 -8.97
CA ASN A 116 -7.80 -5.70 -8.96
C ASN A 116 -7.80 -7.01 -9.78
N GLU A 117 -8.87 -7.77 -9.69
CA GLU A 117 -9.02 -9.08 -10.37
C GLU A 117 -8.88 -8.99 -11.89
N ALA A 118 -9.40 -7.93 -12.51
CA ALA A 118 -9.26 -7.72 -13.95
C ALA A 118 -7.79 -7.43 -14.33
N GLN A 119 -7.08 -6.63 -13.52
CA GLN A 119 -5.65 -6.33 -13.72
C GLN A 119 -4.75 -7.54 -13.43
N ALA A 120 -5.14 -8.41 -12.51
CA ALA A 120 -4.40 -9.65 -12.23
C ALA A 120 -4.64 -10.74 -13.28
N ALA A 121 -5.79 -10.71 -13.95
CA ALA A 121 -6.13 -11.62 -15.05
C ALA A 121 -5.58 -11.12 -16.41
N GLY A 122 -5.45 -9.81 -16.59
CA GLY A 122 -4.74 -9.21 -17.71
C GLY A 122 -3.23 -9.27 -17.48
N SER A 123 -2.46 -9.56 -18.51
CA SER A 123 -1.00 -9.40 -18.51
C SER A 123 -0.58 -7.91 -18.54
N GLU A 124 -1.28 -7.05 -17.81
CA GLU A 124 -1.02 -5.63 -17.64
C GLU A 124 -0.70 -5.37 -16.16
N LEU A 125 0.23 -6.16 -15.62
CA LEU A 125 1.14 -5.59 -14.62
C LEU A 125 1.94 -4.56 -15.41
N ASP A 126 1.52 -3.31 -15.27
CA ASP A 126 2.07 -2.09 -15.84
C ASP A 126 3.58 -2.26 -16.03
N SER A 127 3.99 -2.68 -17.22
CA SER A 127 5.39 -2.57 -17.62
C SER A 127 5.58 -1.07 -17.74
N ASP A 128 6.04 -0.47 -16.65
CA ASP A 128 6.39 0.93 -16.59
C ASP A 128 7.45 1.17 -17.67
N THR A 129 7.00 1.53 -18.87
CA THR A 129 7.82 1.69 -20.07
C THR A 129 8.66 2.97 -20.02
N THR A 130 8.70 3.62 -18.87
CA THR A 130 9.54 4.78 -18.61
C THR A 130 11.00 4.38 -18.85
N SER A 131 11.55 4.80 -19.99
CA SER A 131 12.94 4.56 -20.33
C SER A 131 13.83 5.25 -19.30
N LEU A 132 14.46 4.44 -18.45
CA LEU A 132 15.40 4.94 -17.44
C LEU A 132 16.76 5.21 -18.08
N PRO A 133 17.45 6.31 -17.71
CA PRO A 133 18.82 6.60 -18.11
C PRO A 133 19.78 5.45 -17.80
N TYR A 134 19.57 4.75 -16.67
CA TYR A 134 20.38 3.63 -16.21
C TYR A 134 19.50 2.42 -15.85
N ASP A 135 19.00 1.71 -16.86
CA ASP A 135 18.16 0.51 -16.69
C ASP A 135 19.01 -0.75 -16.42
N PHE A 136 19.18 -1.11 -15.14
CA PHE A 136 19.87 -2.33 -14.72
C PHE A 136 18.89 -3.40 -14.24
N GLN A 137 19.17 -4.66 -14.59
CA GLN A 137 18.35 -5.81 -14.19
C GLN A 137 19.07 -6.73 -13.19
N THR A 138 20.37 -6.48 -12.95
CA THR A 138 21.19 -7.24 -12.02
C THR A 138 22.12 -6.33 -11.22
N ALA A 139 22.59 -6.81 -10.05
CA ALA A 139 23.60 -6.10 -9.28
C ALA A 139 24.92 -5.91 -10.06
N ALA A 140 25.26 -6.86 -10.95
CA ALA A 140 26.43 -6.75 -11.81
C ALA A 140 26.27 -5.60 -12.83
N ASP A 141 25.07 -5.42 -13.38
CA ASP A 141 24.76 -4.30 -14.28
C ASP A 141 24.83 -2.96 -13.55
N LEU A 142 24.24 -2.86 -12.35
CA LEU A 142 24.31 -1.65 -11.53
C LEU A 142 25.77 -1.23 -11.29
N LEU A 143 26.60 -2.17 -10.84
CA LEU A 143 28.02 -1.89 -10.56
C LEU A 143 28.81 -1.54 -11.82
N ARG A 144 28.48 -2.18 -12.96
CA ARG A 144 29.08 -1.85 -14.26
C ARG A 144 28.70 -0.44 -14.69
N MET A 145 27.42 -0.07 -14.62
CA MET A 145 26.94 1.26 -14.97
C MET A 145 27.51 2.35 -14.06
N CYS A 146 27.69 2.08 -12.76
CA CYS A 146 28.40 3.01 -11.85
C CYS A 146 29.85 3.23 -12.29
N ARG A 147 30.57 2.17 -12.67
CA ARG A 147 31.96 2.28 -13.16
C ARG A 147 32.05 3.04 -14.49
N GLU A 148 31.10 2.82 -15.40
CA GLU A 148 31.08 3.46 -16.72
C GLU A 148 30.69 4.95 -16.64
N SER A 149 29.76 5.30 -15.75
CA SER A 149 29.28 6.68 -15.57
C SER A 149 30.13 7.51 -14.61
N GLY A 150 30.91 6.86 -13.75
CA GLY A 150 31.61 7.51 -12.64
C GLY A 150 30.70 7.93 -11.47
N LEU A 151 29.41 7.57 -11.52
CA LEU A 151 28.44 7.87 -10.48
C LEU A 151 28.48 6.81 -9.37
N ARG A 152 28.24 7.25 -8.13
CA ARG A 152 27.88 6.37 -7.01
C ARG A 152 26.49 5.77 -7.26
N ILE A 153 26.19 4.64 -6.62
CA ILE A 153 24.88 3.98 -6.74
C ILE A 153 23.73 4.94 -6.41
N SER A 154 23.88 5.76 -5.36
CA SER A 154 22.88 6.75 -4.96
C SER A 154 22.66 7.84 -6.01
N GLU A 155 23.72 8.30 -6.66
CA GLU A 155 23.66 9.31 -7.73
C GLU A 155 23.02 8.71 -8.99
N LEU A 156 23.39 7.48 -9.35
CA LEU A 156 22.77 6.74 -10.45
C LEU A 156 21.27 6.54 -10.21
N MET A 157 20.88 6.20 -8.98
CA MET A 157 19.47 6.06 -8.62
C MET A 157 18.72 7.39 -8.59
N LEU A 158 19.38 8.47 -8.16
CA LEU A 158 18.81 9.81 -8.23
C LEU A 158 18.55 10.23 -9.68
N GLU A 159 19.48 9.97 -10.60
CA GLU A 159 19.30 10.26 -12.03
C GLU A 159 18.14 9.46 -12.65
N ASN A 160 17.94 8.20 -12.24
CA ASN A 160 16.77 7.42 -12.65
C ASN A 160 15.46 7.98 -12.10
N GLU A 161 15.43 8.39 -10.83
CA GLU A 161 14.22 8.91 -10.18
C GLU A 161 13.83 10.30 -10.72
N LYS A 162 14.80 11.09 -11.17
CA LYS A 162 14.58 12.40 -11.83
C LYS A 162 13.72 12.33 -13.09
N VAL A 163 13.58 11.14 -13.69
CA VAL A 163 12.66 10.92 -14.82
C VAL A 163 11.20 11.14 -14.41
N ARG A 164 10.87 10.90 -13.14
CA ARG A 164 9.49 10.93 -12.62
C ARG A 164 9.18 12.15 -11.77
N ARG A 165 10.18 12.68 -11.06
CA ARG A 165 10.02 13.75 -10.06
C ARG A 165 11.19 14.72 -10.12
N SER A 166 10.99 15.95 -9.65
CA SER A 166 12.12 16.86 -9.51
C SER A 166 13.05 16.40 -8.38
N GLU A 167 14.34 16.73 -8.46
CA GLU A 167 15.30 16.41 -7.40
C GLU A 167 14.88 16.97 -6.03
N ALA A 168 14.27 18.17 -6.02
CA ALA A 168 13.75 18.79 -4.80
C ALA A 168 12.62 17.95 -4.16
N ASP A 169 11.70 17.42 -4.97
CA ASP A 169 10.59 16.59 -4.49
C ASP A 169 11.07 15.23 -4.00
N ILE A 170 12.07 14.63 -4.67
CA ILE A 170 12.68 13.36 -4.26
C ILE A 170 13.32 13.50 -2.88
N ARG A 171 14.08 14.58 -2.68
CA ARG A 171 14.76 14.88 -1.41
C ARG A 171 13.77 15.21 -0.30
N ALA A 172 12.71 15.96 -0.61
CA ALA A 172 11.65 16.27 0.34
C ALA A 172 10.91 15.00 0.79
N GLY A 173 10.55 14.10 -0.13
CA GLY A 173 9.90 12.83 0.18
C GLY A 173 10.77 11.89 1.03
N LEU A 174 12.06 11.79 0.74
CA LEU A 174 12.98 10.99 1.55
C LEU A 174 13.13 11.56 2.97
N THR A 175 13.11 12.88 3.09
CA THR A 175 13.16 13.61 4.36
C THR A 175 11.92 13.37 5.23
N GLU A 176 10.75 13.39 4.59
CA GLU A 176 9.46 13.07 5.22
C GLU A 176 9.42 11.65 5.77
N VAL A 177 9.87 10.66 4.99
CA VAL A 177 9.92 9.25 5.42
C VAL A 177 10.92 9.02 6.58
N MET A 178 12.05 9.72 6.56
CA MET A 178 13.12 9.53 7.54
C MET A 178 12.94 10.39 8.81
N GLY A 179 11.91 11.24 8.88
CA GLY A 179 11.63 12.12 10.02
C GLY A 179 12.75 13.14 10.33
N GLY A 180 13.61 13.43 9.35
CA GLY A 180 14.79 14.31 9.49
C GLY A 180 14.67 15.58 8.64
N SER A 181 15.77 16.30 8.45
CA SER A 181 15.94 17.31 7.39
C SER A 181 16.79 16.74 6.25
N VAL A 182 16.69 17.29 5.04
CA VAL A 182 17.47 16.86 3.86
C VAL A 182 18.96 16.75 4.19
N ALA A 183 19.51 17.76 4.88
CA ALA A 183 20.91 17.79 5.30
C ALA A 183 21.28 16.68 6.29
N GLN A 184 20.36 16.25 7.16
CA GLN A 184 20.60 15.13 8.09
C GLN A 184 20.58 13.77 7.38
N VAL A 185 19.69 13.62 6.39
CA VAL A 185 19.61 12.40 5.58
C VAL A 185 20.85 12.26 4.68
N GLU A 186 21.31 13.35 4.08
CA GLU A 186 22.55 13.37 3.29
C GLU A 186 23.78 13.04 4.15
N ASN A 187 23.91 13.64 5.33
CA ASN A 187 25.00 13.36 6.26
C ASN A 187 24.97 11.90 6.75
N ALA A 188 23.79 11.32 7.00
CA ALA A 188 23.66 9.91 7.38
C ALA A 188 24.04 8.95 6.24
N ALA A 189 23.68 9.29 4.99
CA ALA A 189 24.10 8.51 3.82
C ALA A 189 25.61 8.60 3.59
N GLU A 190 26.22 9.78 3.76
CA GLU A 190 27.66 9.99 3.65
C GLU A 190 28.44 9.20 4.72
N ILE A 191 28.00 9.26 5.99
CA ILE A 191 28.60 8.48 7.10
C ILE A 191 28.40 6.97 6.89
N GLY A 192 27.25 6.53 6.39
CA GLY A 192 26.96 5.12 6.12
C GLY A 192 27.79 4.53 4.97
N LEU A 193 28.24 5.36 4.03
CA LEU A 193 29.02 4.97 2.86
C LEU A 193 30.54 5.09 3.10
N ASP A 194 31.01 6.09 3.85
CA ASP A 194 32.43 6.28 4.19
C ASP A 194 32.90 5.37 5.35
N GLY A 195 31.95 4.79 6.11
CA GLY A 195 32.21 3.89 7.23
C GLY A 195 32.81 2.52 6.87
N TRP A 196 32.92 2.17 5.58
CA TRP A 196 33.50 0.89 5.14
C TRP A 196 35.03 0.93 4.95
N SER A 197 35.64 2.11 4.83
CA SER A 197 37.09 2.27 4.59
C SER A 197 37.95 2.39 5.86
N PHE A 198 37.35 2.34 7.06
CA PHE A 198 38.08 2.45 8.33
C PHE A 198 38.14 1.15 9.16
N TRP A 199 37.52 0.07 8.68
CA TRP A 199 37.54 -1.25 9.35
C TRP A 199 37.77 -2.43 8.38
N ALA A 200 38.50 -2.22 7.29
CA ALA A 200 39.08 -3.28 6.46
C ALA A 200 40.43 -2.84 5.87
#